data_AF-A0A2A5XKD2-F1
#
_entry.id   AF-A0A2A5XKD2-F1
#
_cell.length_a   1.000
_cell.length_b   1.000
_cell.length_c   1.000
_cell.angle_alpha   90.00
_cell.angle_beta   90.00
_cell.angle_gamma   90.00
#
_symmetry.space_group_name_H-M   'P 1'
#
loop_
_entity.id
_entity.type
_entity.pdbx_description
1 polymer ?
#
loop_
_entity_poly.entity_id
_entity_poly.type
_entity_poly.pdbx_seq_one_letter_code
_entity_poly.pdbx_strand_id
1 'polypeptide(L)'
;IYGLNWSFNIFENLKIYNQIALRSFKFSNGFQLGLNWRNPFKLENSFLNVEWNNSPAGLYSMKQGHQNQSYSHLGHELAHPMGSGFQEYLIRGQFSKGKVFMRFNYNLSNLIEGYNGNEVFEPLDNSLFGIKSDKYRLFLNTNIGLTINKSSNMEISVGHTNRRTNNNQENYLFISWRTYLKNDYFDQ
;
A
#
# COMPACT_ATOMS: atom_id res chain seq x y z
N ILE A 1 -17.42 12.80 -4.37
CA ILE A 1 -16.69 11.85 -5.24
C ILE A 1 -17.58 10.64 -5.40
N TYR A 2 -17.81 10.15 -6.61
CA TYR A 2 -18.53 8.92 -6.88
C TYR A 2 -17.52 7.81 -7.19
N GLY A 3 -17.82 6.57 -6.80
CA GLY A 3 -16.93 5.44 -7.00
C GLY A 3 -17.64 4.28 -7.68
N LEU A 4 -16.93 3.57 -8.55
CA LEU A 4 -17.35 2.27 -9.08
C LEU A 4 -16.28 1.25 -8.77
N ASN A 5 -16.68 0.17 -8.09
CA ASN A 5 -15.83 -0.95 -7.76
C ASN A 5 -16.33 -2.18 -8.51
N TRP A 6 -15.41 -2.89 -9.16
CA TRP A 6 -15.73 -4.15 -9.80
C TRP A 6 -14.66 -5.19 -9.50
N SER A 7 -15.06 -6.45 -9.46
CA SER A 7 -14.13 -7.54 -9.31
C SER A 7 -14.64 -8.78 -10.01
N PHE A 8 -13.72 -9.55 -10.56
CA PHE A 8 -14.01 -10.72 -11.36
C PHE A 8 -13.00 -11.82 -11.05
N ASN A 9 -13.51 -13.01 -10.75
CA ASN A 9 -12.69 -14.21 -10.58
C ASN A 9 -12.55 -14.85 -11.96
N ILE A 10 -11.37 -14.76 -12.58
CA ILE A 10 -11.09 -15.42 -13.87
C ILE A 10 -11.04 -16.93 -13.65
N PHE A 11 -10.38 -17.34 -12.58
CA PHE A 11 -10.29 -18.72 -12.11
C PHE A 11 -10.60 -18.75 -10.61
N GLU A 12 -10.76 -19.93 -10.02
CA GLU A 12 -10.98 -20.09 -8.57
C GLU A 12 -9.87 -19.43 -7.72
N ASN A 13 -8.66 -19.35 -8.28
CA ASN A 13 -7.48 -18.84 -7.59
C ASN A 13 -6.99 -17.49 -8.12
N LEU A 14 -7.59 -16.94 -9.17
CA LEU A 14 -7.15 -15.68 -9.80
C LEU A 14 -8.30 -14.67 -9.87
N LYS A 15 -8.12 -13.56 -9.17
CA LYS A 15 -9.08 -12.47 -9.10
C LYS A 15 -8.47 -11.20 -9.67
N ILE A 16 -9.20 -10.54 -10.56
CA ILE A 16 -8.94 -9.16 -10.97
C ILE A 16 -9.94 -8.26 -10.26
N TYR A 17 -9.49 -7.09 -9.84
CA TYR A 17 -10.34 -6.08 -9.23
C TYR A 17 -9.93 -4.70 -9.69
N ASN A 18 -10.89 -3.79 -9.66
CA ASN A 18 -10.64 -2.39 -9.87
C ASN A 18 -11.54 -1.52 -9.00
N GLN A 19 -11.09 -0.29 -8.83
CA GLN A 19 -11.85 0.80 -8.27
C GLN A 19 -11.58 2.04 -9.11
N ILE A 20 -12.64 2.75 -9.48
CA ILE A 20 -12.57 4.02 -10.21
C ILE A 20 -13.24 5.07 -9.34
N ALA A 21 -12.57 6.19 -9.11
CA ALA A 21 -13.08 7.32 -8.36
C ALA A 21 -13.26 8.51 -9.32
N LEU A 22 -14.49 9.01 -9.43
CA LEU A 22 -14.89 10.12 -10.30
C LEU A 22 -15.27 11.33 -9.44
N ARG A 23 -14.58 12.45 -9.62
CA ARG A 23 -14.96 13.71 -8.95
C ARG A 23 -15.82 14.61 -9.83
N SER A 24 -15.49 14.72 -11.11
CA SER A 24 -16.23 15.53 -12.09
C SER A 24 -15.93 14.99 -13.49
N PHE A 25 -16.91 15.01 -14.40
CA PHE A 25 -16.82 14.45 -15.76
C PHE A 25 -15.68 15.04 -16.61
N LYS A 26 -15.08 16.18 -16.21
CA LYS A 26 -14.07 16.88 -17.02
C LYS A 26 -12.61 16.78 -16.53
N PHE A 27 -12.28 16.50 -15.26
CA PHE A 27 -10.90 16.81 -14.82
C PHE A 27 -10.21 15.99 -13.70
N SER A 28 -10.81 15.00 -13.05
CA SER A 28 -10.05 14.19 -12.09
C SER A 28 -10.69 12.85 -11.78
N ASN A 29 -10.15 11.82 -12.44
CA ASN A 29 -10.54 10.43 -12.23
C ASN A 29 -9.32 9.68 -11.68
N GLY A 30 -9.47 9.10 -10.49
CA GLY A 30 -8.50 8.16 -9.94
C GLY A 30 -8.89 6.74 -10.27
N PHE A 31 -7.92 5.84 -10.31
CA PHE A 31 -8.18 4.42 -10.44
C PHE A 31 -7.21 3.58 -9.61
N GLN A 32 -7.67 2.39 -9.28
CA GLN A 32 -6.90 1.29 -8.75
C GLN A 32 -7.23 0.07 -9.60
N LEU A 33 -6.20 -0.59 -10.10
CA LEU A 33 -6.29 -1.84 -10.84
C LEU A 33 -5.45 -2.87 -10.11
N GLY A 34 -6.02 -4.04 -9.84
CA GLY A 34 -5.37 -5.06 -9.04
C GLY A 34 -5.61 -6.47 -9.56
N LEU A 35 -4.61 -7.31 -9.32
CA LEU A 35 -4.63 -8.74 -9.60
C LEU A 35 -4.18 -9.46 -8.34
N ASN A 36 -5.01 -10.40 -7.89
CA ASN A 36 -4.73 -11.27 -6.75
C ASN A 36 -4.71 -12.73 -7.22
N TRP A 37 -3.58 -13.39 -7.06
CA TRP A 37 -3.38 -14.79 -7.38
C TRP A 37 -3.09 -15.58 -6.11
N ARG A 38 -4.04 -16.42 -5.71
CA ARG A 38 -3.94 -17.34 -4.57
C ARG A 38 -3.31 -18.66 -5.01
N ASN A 39 -2.52 -19.27 -4.13
CA ASN A 39 -1.82 -20.53 -4.37
C ASN A 39 -1.17 -20.65 -5.76
N PRO A 40 -0.35 -19.64 -6.17
CA PRO A 40 0.39 -19.72 -7.43
C PRO A 40 1.23 -21.00 -7.47
N PHE A 41 1.28 -21.65 -8.63
CA PHE A 41 2.01 -22.92 -8.83
C PHE A 41 1.60 -24.07 -7.89
N LYS A 42 0.36 -24.04 -7.36
CA LYS A 42 -0.16 -25.01 -6.39
C LYS A 42 0.61 -25.04 -5.06
N LEU A 43 1.33 -23.97 -4.74
CA LEU A 43 1.95 -23.80 -3.43
C LEU A 43 0.90 -23.35 -2.43
N GLU A 44 0.61 -24.16 -1.43
CA GLU A 44 -0.27 -23.80 -0.31
C GLU A 44 0.30 -22.59 0.45
N ASN A 45 -0.59 -21.80 1.07
CA ASN A 45 -0.23 -20.61 1.86
C ASN A 45 0.66 -19.62 1.09
N SER A 46 0.43 -19.54 -0.22
CA SER A 46 1.14 -18.64 -1.11
C SER A 46 0.16 -17.71 -1.82
N PHE A 47 0.59 -16.48 -2.06
CA PHE A 47 -0.19 -15.51 -2.81
C PHE A 47 0.72 -14.53 -3.53
N LEU A 48 0.22 -13.96 -4.61
CA LEU A 48 0.81 -12.84 -5.32
C LEU A 48 -0.27 -11.79 -5.54
N ASN A 49 0.04 -10.54 -5.24
CA ASN A 49 -0.86 -9.43 -5.39
C ASN A 49 -0.12 -8.28 -6.09
N VAL A 50 -0.66 -7.85 -7.22
CA VAL A 50 -0.11 -6.76 -8.01
C VAL A 50 -1.17 -5.68 -8.09
N GLU A 51 -0.83 -4.45 -7.76
CA GLU A 51 -1.71 -3.30 -7.83
C GLU A 51 -1.02 -2.15 -8.55
N TRP A 52 -1.83 -1.43 -9.34
CA TRP A 52 -1.46 -0.16 -9.93
C TRP A 52 -2.52 0.88 -9.53
N ASN A 53 -2.06 1.88 -8.79
CA ASN A 53 -2.87 2.96 -8.26
C ASN A 53 -2.47 4.26 -8.96
N ASN A 54 -3.46 5.08 -9.31
CA ASN A 54 -3.24 6.40 -9.86
C ASN A 54 -4.29 7.37 -9.32
N SER A 55 -3.84 8.44 -8.70
CA SER A 55 -4.68 9.49 -8.14
C SER A 55 -4.20 10.83 -8.70
N PRO A 56 -4.94 11.48 -9.62
CA PRO A 56 -4.53 12.75 -10.18
C PRO A 56 -4.48 13.85 -9.12
N ALA A 57 -3.66 14.87 -9.35
CA ALA A 57 -3.56 16.02 -8.46
C ALA A 57 -4.94 16.64 -8.22
N GLY A 58 -5.27 16.87 -6.95
CA GLY A 58 -6.52 17.50 -6.56
C GLY A 58 -7.74 16.59 -6.62
N LEU A 59 -7.62 15.26 -6.75
CA LEU A 59 -8.77 14.35 -6.62
C LEU A 59 -9.47 14.51 -5.27
N TYR A 60 -8.69 14.71 -4.20
CA TYR A 60 -9.17 14.80 -2.81
C TYR A 60 -9.16 16.22 -2.22
N SER A 61 -8.69 17.23 -2.97
CA SER A 61 -8.61 18.63 -2.54
C SER A 61 -9.95 19.37 -2.65
N MET A 62 -10.16 20.48 -1.93
CA MET A 62 -11.32 21.37 -2.11
C MET A 62 -10.90 22.77 -2.59
N LYS A 63 -11.86 23.57 -3.05
CA LYS A 63 -11.60 24.98 -3.42
C LYS A 63 -11.12 25.76 -2.18
N GLN A 64 -10.39 26.85 -2.40
CA GLN A 64 -9.75 27.66 -1.37
C GLN A 64 -10.67 28.10 -0.21
N GLY A 65 -11.98 28.33 -0.46
CA GLY A 65 -12.97 28.67 0.56
C GLY A 65 -13.54 27.49 1.38
N HIS A 66 -13.16 26.24 1.06
CA HIS A 66 -13.71 25.02 1.67
C HIS A 66 -12.62 24.02 2.07
N GLN A 67 -11.41 24.48 2.42
CA GLN A 67 -10.29 23.60 2.77
C GLN A 67 -10.60 22.66 3.95
N ASN A 68 -11.41 23.10 4.90
CA ASN A 68 -11.90 22.30 6.03
C ASN A 68 -12.83 21.14 5.62
N GLN A 69 -13.23 21.06 4.35
CA GLN A 69 -14.05 19.98 3.77
C GLN A 69 -13.23 19.06 2.85
N SER A 70 -11.89 19.14 2.91
CA SER A 70 -11.01 18.19 2.22
C SER A 70 -11.24 16.75 2.69
N TYR A 71 -10.90 15.78 1.83
CA TYR A 71 -11.04 14.34 2.15
C TYR A 71 -9.92 13.85 3.08
N SER A 72 -9.76 14.52 4.23
CA SER A 72 -8.81 14.19 5.28
C SER A 72 -9.41 14.48 6.66
N HIS A 73 -9.02 13.73 7.68
CA HIS A 73 -9.39 13.94 9.08
C HIS A 73 -8.13 13.94 9.94
N LEU A 74 -7.92 14.98 10.75
CA LEU A 74 -6.73 15.15 11.60
C LEU A 74 -5.40 15.07 10.84
N GLY A 75 -5.36 15.57 9.60
CA GLY A 75 -4.17 15.48 8.74
C GLY A 75 -3.92 14.09 8.13
N HIS A 76 -4.82 13.13 8.37
CA HIS A 76 -4.77 11.81 7.76
C HIS A 76 -5.80 11.68 6.63
N GLU A 77 -5.39 11.06 5.53
CA GLU A 77 -6.24 10.87 4.36
C GLU A 77 -7.22 9.74 4.59
N LEU A 78 -8.48 9.99 4.22
CA LEU A 78 -9.56 9.03 4.41
C LEU A 78 -9.66 8.02 3.25
N ALA A 79 -8.91 8.23 2.18
CA ALA A 79 -8.96 7.43 0.96
C ALA A 79 -7.66 6.62 0.79
N HIS A 80 -6.87 6.91 -0.24
CA HIS A 80 -5.56 6.28 -0.39
C HIS A 80 -4.57 6.89 0.61
N PRO A 81 -3.73 6.09 1.32
CA PRO A 81 -2.78 6.61 2.32
C PRO A 81 -1.72 7.59 1.78
N MET A 82 -1.52 7.59 0.45
CA MET A 82 -0.62 8.50 -0.27
C MET A 82 -1.36 9.68 -0.93
N GLY A 83 -2.70 9.64 -0.94
CA GLY A 83 -3.46 10.84 -1.22
C GLY A 83 -3.82 11.12 -2.64
N SER A 84 -3.50 12.32 -3.09
CA SER A 84 -3.66 12.63 -4.50
C SER A 84 -2.38 13.18 -5.09
N GLY A 85 -2.30 13.21 -6.41
CA GLY A 85 -1.08 13.58 -7.09
C GLY A 85 -0.02 12.47 -7.12
N PHE A 86 -0.41 11.19 -7.14
CA PHE A 86 0.55 10.08 -7.17
C PHE A 86 0.17 8.99 -8.19
N GLN A 87 1.19 8.26 -8.62
CA GLN A 87 1.08 6.98 -9.32
C GLN A 87 1.92 5.95 -8.58
N GLU A 88 1.34 4.80 -8.25
CA GLU A 88 1.98 3.77 -7.44
C GLU A 88 1.82 2.39 -8.10
N TYR A 89 2.93 1.64 -8.14
CA TYR A 89 2.95 0.23 -8.45
C TYR A 89 3.33 -0.55 -7.20
N LEU A 90 2.60 -1.62 -6.93
CA LEU A 90 2.68 -2.34 -5.68
C LEU A 90 2.64 -3.83 -5.97
N ILE A 91 3.66 -4.54 -5.51
CA ILE A 91 3.80 -5.97 -5.69
C ILE A 91 4.05 -6.58 -4.32
N ARG A 92 3.12 -7.43 -3.89
CA ARG A 92 3.15 -8.10 -2.59
C ARG A 92 2.97 -9.58 -2.80
N GLY A 93 3.73 -10.39 -2.09
CA GLY A 93 3.56 -11.83 -2.21
C GLY A 93 4.23 -12.60 -1.12
N GLN A 94 3.80 -13.85 -1.02
CA GLN A 94 4.41 -14.86 -0.19
C GLN A 94 4.42 -16.17 -0.98
N PHE A 95 5.58 -16.83 -1.01
CA PHE A 95 5.71 -18.19 -1.48
C PHE A 95 6.15 -19.06 -0.32
N SER A 96 5.37 -20.11 -0.05
CA SER A 96 5.58 -21.02 1.07
C SER A 96 5.74 -22.44 0.54
N LYS A 97 6.74 -23.16 1.07
CA LYS A 97 6.93 -24.58 0.81
C LYS A 97 7.22 -25.29 2.13
N GLY A 98 6.24 -26.04 2.63
CA GLY A 98 6.33 -26.71 3.92
C GLY A 98 6.36 -25.71 5.08
N LYS A 99 7.51 -25.59 5.75
CA LYS A 99 7.73 -24.61 6.83
C LYS A 99 8.49 -23.37 6.38
N VAL A 100 9.10 -23.40 5.19
CA VAL A 100 9.89 -22.27 4.69
C VAL A 100 8.98 -21.32 3.92
N PHE A 101 9.15 -20.02 4.15
CA PHE A 101 8.49 -19.00 3.34
C PHE A 101 9.47 -17.91 2.91
N MET A 102 9.18 -17.32 1.75
CA MET A 102 9.74 -16.06 1.30
C MET A 102 8.58 -15.10 1.10
N ARG A 103 8.65 -13.92 1.73
CA ARG A 103 7.65 -12.86 1.60
C ARG A 103 8.32 -11.59 1.13
N PHE A 104 7.63 -10.87 0.26
CA PHE A 104 8.09 -9.59 -0.26
C PHE A 104 6.95 -8.59 -0.36
N ASN A 105 7.30 -7.32 -0.20
CA ASN A 105 6.41 -6.17 -0.36
C ASN A 105 7.19 -5.04 -0.99
N TYR A 106 6.92 -4.80 -2.26
CA TYR A 106 7.58 -3.81 -3.09
C TYR A 106 6.58 -2.74 -3.49
N ASN A 107 6.96 -1.49 -3.29
CA ASN A 107 6.17 -0.32 -3.61
C ASN A 107 7.06 0.66 -4.37
N LEU A 108 6.57 1.10 -5.52
CA LEU A 108 7.20 2.12 -6.35
C LEU A 108 6.18 3.22 -6.58
N SER A 109 6.47 4.41 -6.10
CA SER A 109 5.55 5.54 -6.15
C SER A 109 6.22 6.77 -6.77
N ASN A 110 5.51 7.41 -7.68
CA ASN A 110 5.87 8.68 -8.27
C ASN A 110 4.85 9.76 -7.86
N LEU A 111 5.34 10.90 -7.39
CA LEU A 111 4.55 12.05 -6.93
C LEU A 111 4.65 13.19 -7.95
N ILE A 112 3.53 13.88 -8.18
CA ILE A 112 3.42 15.03 -9.09
C ILE A 112 4.05 16.28 -8.42
N GLU A 113 4.86 17.02 -9.18
CA GLU A 113 5.51 18.24 -8.68
C GLU A 113 4.50 19.34 -8.32
N GLY A 114 4.78 20.07 -7.23
CA GLY A 114 4.00 21.23 -6.81
C GLY A 114 2.63 20.90 -6.20
N TYR A 115 2.35 19.62 -5.94
CA TYR A 115 1.14 19.18 -5.24
C TYR A 115 1.45 18.87 -3.77
N ASN A 116 1.04 19.77 -2.87
CA ASN A 116 1.05 19.52 -1.42
C ASN A 116 -0.34 19.01 -1.00
N GLY A 117 -0.59 17.71 -1.20
CA GLY A 117 -1.70 17.03 -0.55
C GLY A 117 -1.42 16.84 0.94
N ASN A 118 -2.46 16.59 1.74
CA ASN A 118 -2.31 16.25 3.16
C ASN A 118 -1.75 14.82 3.30
N GLU A 119 -0.48 14.58 2.96
CA GLU A 119 0.14 13.25 3.04
C GLU A 119 0.22 12.72 4.48
N VAL A 120 -0.28 11.51 4.72
CA VAL A 120 -0.34 10.83 6.04
C VAL A 120 1.03 10.51 6.64
N PHE A 121 2.07 10.50 5.81
CA PHE A 121 3.43 10.16 6.22
C PHE A 121 4.27 11.38 6.61
N GLU A 122 3.72 12.60 6.52
CA GLU A 122 4.44 13.82 6.84
C GLU A 122 3.85 14.55 8.07
N PRO A 123 4.68 14.96 9.06
CA PRO A 123 4.21 15.79 10.17
C PRO A 123 3.81 17.19 9.69
N LEU A 124 2.71 17.71 10.26
CA LEU A 124 2.06 18.99 9.88
C LEU A 124 2.99 20.22 9.97
N ASP A 125 4.11 20.12 10.70
CA ASP A 125 4.93 21.26 11.10
C ASP A 125 5.89 21.80 10.01
N ASN A 126 5.97 21.16 8.84
CA ASN A 126 6.89 21.59 7.76
C ASN A 126 6.23 22.38 6.61
N SER A 127 4.94 22.72 6.72
CA SER A 127 4.19 23.29 5.60
C SER A 127 4.40 24.79 5.35
N LEU A 128 5.34 25.47 6.03
CA LEU A 128 5.51 26.90 5.82
C LEU A 128 6.42 27.29 4.65
N PHE A 129 7.51 26.58 4.31
CA PHE A 129 8.37 26.99 3.17
C PHE A 129 9.19 25.86 2.51
N GLY A 130 8.81 24.59 2.64
CA GLY A 130 9.53 23.47 2.00
C GLY A 130 8.82 22.95 0.75
N ILE A 131 9.23 23.35 -0.45
CA ILE A 131 8.88 22.60 -1.67
C ILE A 131 9.72 21.32 -1.64
N LYS A 132 9.15 20.21 -1.15
CA LYS A 132 9.82 18.92 -1.22
C LYS A 132 9.73 18.37 -2.64
N SER A 133 10.89 18.13 -3.23
CA SER A 133 11.07 17.55 -4.56
C SER A 133 11.25 16.02 -4.52
N ASP A 134 10.67 15.33 -3.53
CA ASP A 134 10.75 13.87 -3.47
C ASP A 134 9.68 13.27 -4.39
N LYS A 135 10.05 13.21 -5.68
CA LYS A 135 9.18 12.73 -6.76
C LYS A 135 9.07 11.21 -6.81
N TYR A 136 10.04 10.49 -6.24
CA TYR A 136 10.21 9.07 -6.38
C TYR A 136 10.39 8.45 -5.01
N ARG A 137 9.59 7.44 -4.70
CA ARG A 137 9.69 6.62 -3.50
C ARG A 137 9.71 5.15 -3.93
N LEU A 138 10.80 4.47 -3.63
CA LEU A 138 10.94 3.02 -3.78
C LEU A 138 11.07 2.40 -2.40
N PHE A 139 10.23 1.42 -2.11
CA PHE A 139 10.29 0.63 -0.90
C PHE A 139 10.33 -0.84 -1.28
N LEU A 140 11.41 -1.52 -0.91
CA LEU A 140 11.60 -2.94 -1.14
C LEU A 140 11.77 -3.64 0.22
N ASN A 141 10.82 -4.48 0.60
CA ASN A 141 10.97 -5.34 1.78
C ASN A 141 10.93 -6.80 1.34
N THR A 142 11.95 -7.55 1.73
CA THR A 142 12.04 -8.99 1.49
C THR A 142 12.39 -9.67 2.79
N ASN A 143 11.71 -10.76 3.13
CA ASN A 143 12.05 -11.59 4.27
C ASN A 143 11.91 -13.08 3.94
N ILE A 144 12.82 -13.87 4.49
CA ILE A 144 12.85 -15.32 4.37
C ILE A 144 12.79 -15.88 5.79
N GLY A 145 11.95 -16.87 6.00
CA GLY A 145 11.72 -17.40 7.34
C GLY A 145 11.16 -18.80 7.39
N LEU A 146 10.90 -19.20 8.62
CA LEU A 146 10.36 -20.50 9.00
C LEU A 146 9.11 -20.31 9.84
N THR A 147 8.05 -21.03 9.48
CA THR A 147 6.89 -21.25 10.34
C THR A 147 7.23 -22.34 11.35
N ILE A 148 7.34 -21.96 12.62
CA ILE A 148 7.68 -22.83 13.74
C ILE A 148 6.44 -23.60 14.18
N ASN A 149 5.35 -22.87 14.39
CA ASN A 149 4.08 -23.45 14.82
C ASN A 149 2.96 -23.03 13.86
N LYS A 150 2.36 -24.01 13.18
CA LYS A 150 1.25 -23.78 12.25
C LYS A 150 -0.05 -23.40 12.97
N SER A 151 -0.28 -23.86 14.19
CA SER A 151 -1.55 -23.56 14.89
C SER A 151 -1.66 -22.11 15.33
N SER A 152 -0.54 -21.50 15.73
CA SER A 152 -0.46 -20.09 16.13
C SER A 152 0.13 -19.17 15.05
N ASN A 153 0.36 -19.68 13.84
CA ASN A 153 1.12 -18.99 12.77
C ASN A 153 2.41 -18.33 13.31
N MET A 154 3.16 -19.07 14.15
CA MET A 154 4.42 -18.58 14.71
C MET A 154 5.52 -18.68 13.67
N GLU A 155 6.22 -17.58 13.43
CA GLU A 155 7.23 -17.43 12.39
C GLU A 155 8.48 -16.73 12.93
N ILE A 156 9.65 -17.19 12.52
CA ILE A 156 10.90 -16.44 12.64
C ILE A 156 11.42 -16.18 11.22
N SER A 157 11.82 -14.94 10.94
CA SER A 157 12.41 -14.57 9.65
C SER A 157 13.54 -13.57 9.79
N VAL A 158 14.44 -13.61 8.82
CA VAL A 158 15.43 -12.56 8.56
C VAL A 158 14.97 -11.80 7.32
N GLY A 159 15.08 -10.48 7.35
CA GLY A 159 14.66 -9.64 6.26
C GLY A 159 15.58 -8.47 5.98
N HIS A 160 15.39 -7.91 4.81
CA HIS A 160 16.07 -6.73 4.30
C HIS A 160 15.02 -5.74 3.81
N THR A 161 15.16 -4.48 4.24
CA THR A 161 14.36 -3.36 3.74
C THR A 161 15.28 -2.33 3.09
N ASN A 162 15.00 -2.00 1.84
CA ASN A 162 15.60 -0.86 1.15
C ASN A 162 14.52 0.19 0.93
N ARG A 163 14.77 1.43 1.36
CA ARG A 163 13.93 2.58 1.07
C ARG A 163 14.77 3.60 0.33
N ARG A 164 14.35 3.99 -0.87
CA ARG A 164 15.03 5.01 -1.67
C ARG A 164 14.06 6.12 -2.02
N THR A 165 14.47 7.34 -1.74
CA THR A 165 13.85 8.57 -2.23
C THR A 165 14.77 9.24 -3.25
N ASN A 166 14.40 10.43 -3.74
CA ASN A 166 15.26 11.18 -4.68
C ASN A 166 16.65 11.44 -4.08
N ASN A 167 16.70 11.80 -2.79
CA ASN A 167 17.89 12.32 -2.15
C ASN A 167 18.49 11.36 -1.12
N ASN A 168 17.75 10.35 -0.69
CA ASN A 168 18.19 9.45 0.38
C ASN A 168 18.01 7.99 0.00
N GLN A 169 18.88 7.14 0.56
CA GLN A 169 18.76 5.70 0.48
C GLN A 169 19.08 5.10 1.84
N GLU A 170 18.14 4.31 2.34
CA GLU A 170 18.25 3.61 3.62
C GLU A 170 18.17 2.11 3.38
N ASN A 171 18.98 1.37 4.15
CA ASN A 171 19.03 -0.09 4.09
C ASN A 171 19.03 -0.64 5.50
N TYR A 172 18.14 -1.58 5.77
CA TYR A 172 17.99 -2.19 7.08
C TYR A 172 17.98 -3.70 6.94
N LEU A 173 18.81 -4.37 7.74
CA LEU A 173 18.66 -5.80 8.01
C LEU A 173 17.91 -5.95 9.34
N PHE A 174 16.98 -6.89 9.40
CA PHE A 174 16.19 -7.12 10.59
C PHE A 174 15.92 -8.60 10.80
N ILE A 175 15.69 -8.96 12.06
CA ILE A 175 15.18 -10.27 12.48
C ILE A 175 13.79 -10.02 13.04
N SER A 176 12.83 -10.86 12.69
CA SER A 176 11.45 -10.75 13.19
C SER A 176 10.97 -12.09 13.74
N TRP A 177 10.36 -12.04 14.91
CA TRP A 177 9.57 -13.12 15.47
C TRP A 177 8.12 -12.66 15.53
N ARG A 178 7.21 -13.43 14.91
CA ARG A 178 5.78 -13.13 14.84
C ARG A 178 4.98 -14.33 15.30
N THR A 179 3.83 -14.11 15.92
CA THR A 179 2.84 -15.14 16.21
C THR A 179 1.46 -14.50 16.21
N TYR A 180 0.45 -15.23 15.75
CA TYR A 180 -0.94 -14.82 15.92
C TYR A 180 -1.41 -15.30 17.29
N LEU A 181 -1.72 -14.35 18.18
CA LEU A 181 -2.39 -14.64 19.43
C LEU A 181 -3.87 -14.36 19.22
N LYS A 182 -4.69 -15.41 19.30
CA LYS A 182 -6.15 -15.26 19.39
C LYS A 182 -6.46 -14.94 20.85
N ASN A 183 -6.94 -13.75 21.13
CA ASN A 183 -7.36 -13.37 22.48
C ASN A 183 -8.84 -13.75 22.65
N ASP A 184 -9.11 -14.93 23.19
CA ASP A 184 -10.47 -15.44 23.45
C ASP A 184 -10.99 -15.08 24.86
N TYR A 185 -10.31 -14.19 25.60
CA TYR A 185 -10.66 -13.88 27.00
C TYR A 185 -11.87 -12.92 27.18
N PHE A 186 -12.60 -12.54 26.13
CA PHE A 186 -13.77 -11.65 26.21
C PHE A 186 -15.03 -12.19 25.51
N ASP A 187 -15.21 -13.51 25.48
CA ASP A 187 -16.53 -14.14 25.27
C ASP A 187 -17.08 -14.61 26.64
N GLN A 188 -17.63 -13.68 27.42
CA GLN A 188 -18.60 -13.92 28.50
C GLN A 188 -19.71 -12.89 28.40
#